data_AF-A0A4R4SAQ6-F1
#
_entry.id   AF-A0A4R4SAQ6-F1
#
_cell.length_a   1.000
_cell.length_b   1.000
_cell.length_c   1.000
_cell.angle_alpha   90.00
_cell.angle_beta   90.00
_cell.angle_gamma   90.00
#
_symmetry.space_group_name_H-M   'P 1'
#
loop_
_entity.id
_entity.type
_entity.pdbx_description
1 polymer ?
#
loop_
_entity_poly.entity_id
_entity_poly.type
_entity_poly.pdbx_seq_one_letter_code
_entity_poly.pdbx_strand_id
1 'polypeptide(L)'
;MLTFACSGATVEVEVAESGRDRELTGRLVPPASGAVQVRHRDLPPDGIEVRAEAAGLFWVPRVPAGLVSLVLRLDDGTSIVTSWVRL
;
A
#
# COMPACT_ATOMS: atom_id res chain seq x y z
N MET A 1 7.88 -4.26 9.87
CA MET A 1 8.11 -3.28 8.80
C MET A 1 8.53 -4.01 7.53
N LEU A 2 7.93 -3.67 6.41
CA LEU A 2 8.22 -4.19 5.07
C LEU A 2 8.74 -3.05 4.21
N THR A 3 9.68 -3.35 3.31
CA THR A 3 10.28 -2.36 2.41
C THR A 3 10.32 -2.93 1.00
N PHE A 4 9.80 -2.18 0.05
CA PHE A 4 9.77 -2.54 -1.36
C PHE A 4 10.57 -1.51 -2.14
N ALA A 5 11.71 -1.93 -2.69
CA ALA A 5 12.53 -1.10 -3.56
C ALA A 5 12.01 -1.19 -5.01
N CYS A 6 11.82 -0.03 -5.63
CA CYS A 6 11.40 0.13 -7.01
C CYS A 6 12.36 1.09 -7.74
N SER A 7 12.25 1.20 -9.06
CA SER A 7 13.08 2.13 -9.83
C SER A 7 12.76 3.58 -9.44
N GLY A 8 13.61 4.17 -8.59
CA GLY A 8 13.49 5.58 -8.18
C GLY A 8 12.60 5.85 -6.97
N ALA A 9 11.98 4.83 -6.37
CA ALA A 9 11.15 4.98 -5.18
C ALA A 9 11.23 3.75 -4.27
N THR A 10 10.98 3.96 -2.99
CA THR A 10 10.80 2.91 -1.99
C THR A 10 9.42 3.07 -1.36
N VAL A 11 8.72 1.96 -1.20
CA VAL A 11 7.48 1.91 -0.40
C VAL A 11 7.82 1.21 0.90
N GLU A 12 7.62 1.89 2.01
CA GLU A 12 7.75 1.30 3.33
C GLU A 12 6.36 1.12 3.96
N VAL A 13 6.14 -0.02 4.60
CA VAL A 13 4.85 -0.38 5.18
C VAL A 13 5.06 -0.95 6.58
N GLU A 14 4.38 -0.36 7.55
CA GLU A 14 4.16 -0.90 8.87
C GLU A 14 2.82 -1.63 8.90
N VAL A 15 2.81 -2.75 9.63
CA VAL A 15 1.64 -3.63 9.74
C VAL A 15 1.34 -3.77 11.21
N ALA A 16 0.12 -3.43 11.61
CA ALA A 16 -0.39 -3.66 12.95
C ALA A 16 -1.55 -4.67 12.91
N GLU A 17 -1.69 -5.44 13.99
CA GLU A 17 -2.83 -6.34 14.16
C GLU A 17 -4.09 -5.54 14.51
N SER A 18 -5.20 -5.84 13.82
CA SER A 18 -6.51 -5.23 14.09
C SER A 18 -7.60 -6.31 14.05
N GLY A 19 -7.63 -7.13 15.11
CA GLY A 19 -8.53 -8.28 15.21
C GLY A 19 -8.28 -9.31 14.10
N ARG A 20 -9.25 -9.48 13.19
CA ARG A 20 -9.13 -10.38 12.02
C ARG A 20 -8.50 -9.71 10.81
N ASP A 21 -8.44 -8.38 10.82
CA ASP A 21 -7.87 -7.56 9.77
C ASP A 21 -6.44 -7.12 10.18
N ARG A 22 -5.82 -6.37 9.29
CA ARG A 22 -4.55 -5.69 9.46
C ARG A 22 -4.73 -4.22 9.19
N GLU A 23 -4.01 -3.42 9.95
CA GLU A 23 -3.86 -2.02 9.68
C GLU A 23 -2.51 -1.79 8.99
N LEU A 24 -2.54 -1.12 7.84
CA LEU A 24 -1.35 -0.72 7.12
C LEU A 24 -1.14 0.77 7.25
N THR A 25 0.05 1.16 7.68
CA THR A 25 0.53 2.53 7.55
C THR A 25 1.75 2.50 6.66
N GLY A 26 1.84 3.38 5.67
CA GLY A 26 2.98 3.37 4.78
C GLY A 26 3.44 4.74 4.37
N ARG A 27 4.65 4.75 3.78
CA ARG A 27 5.29 5.96 3.26
C ARG A 27 5.98 5.70 1.94
N LEU A 28 5.98 6.71 1.08
CA LEU A 28 6.76 6.80 -0.15
C LEU A 28 8.06 7.56 0.09
N VAL A 29 9.16 7.02 -0.42
CA VAL A 29 10.48 7.67 -0.39
C VAL A 29 11.08 7.65 -1.80
N PRO A 30 11.20 8.79 -2.49
CA PRO A 30 10.84 10.15 -2.04
C PRO A 30 9.33 10.34 -1.85
N PRO A 31 8.89 11.36 -1.06
CA PRO A 31 7.48 11.68 -0.87
C PRO A 31 6.76 11.98 -2.18
N ALA A 32 5.58 11.39 -2.37
CA ALA A 32 4.72 11.65 -3.53
C ALA A 32 3.25 11.39 -3.18
N SER A 33 2.36 12.17 -3.80
CA SER A 33 0.91 11.94 -3.74
C SER A 33 0.47 10.89 -4.76
N GLY A 34 -0.58 10.16 -4.46
CA GLY A 34 -1.15 9.20 -5.41
C GLY A 34 -2.25 8.33 -4.84
N ALA A 35 -2.89 7.52 -5.68
CA ALA A 35 -3.81 6.48 -5.24
C ALA A 35 -3.02 5.23 -4.78
N VAL A 36 -3.46 4.60 -3.69
CA VAL A 36 -2.92 3.35 -3.16
C VAL A 36 -4.06 2.35 -3.09
N GLN A 37 -3.96 1.29 -3.88
CA GLN A 37 -4.96 0.24 -3.98
C GLN A 37 -4.43 -1.07 -3.40
N VAL A 38 -5.22 -1.71 -2.53
CA VAL A 38 -4.93 -3.02 -1.96
C VAL A 38 -5.48 -4.11 -2.87
N ARG A 39 -4.60 -5.02 -3.30
CA ARG A 39 -4.97 -6.27 -3.96
C ARG A 39 -5.00 -7.39 -2.93
N HIS A 40 -6.15 -8.07 -2.86
CA HIS A 40 -6.34 -9.25 -2.04
C HIS A 40 -7.41 -10.13 -2.69
N ARG A 41 -7.31 -11.46 -2.56
CA ARG A 41 -8.24 -12.40 -3.23
C ARG A 41 -9.70 -12.26 -2.78
N ASP A 42 -9.91 -11.82 -1.53
CA ASP A 42 -11.23 -11.69 -0.90
C ASP A 42 -11.81 -10.28 -1.06
N LEU A 43 -11.12 -9.40 -1.79
CA LEU A 43 -11.61 -8.06 -2.15
C LEU A 43 -12.18 -8.05 -3.58
N PRO A 44 -13.15 -7.16 -3.88
CA PRO A 44 -13.61 -6.95 -5.26
C PRO A 44 -12.45 -6.45 -6.15
N PRO A 45 -12.60 -6.49 -7.49
CA PRO A 45 -11.57 -6.03 -8.43
C PRO A 45 -11.08 -4.61 -8.16
N ASP A 46 -11.97 -3.73 -7.71
CA ASP A 46 -11.66 -2.33 -7.39
C ASP A 46 -10.98 -2.18 -6.02
N GLY A 47 -10.94 -3.24 -5.21
CA GLY A 47 -10.16 -3.33 -3.98
C GLY A 47 -10.57 -2.33 -2.90
N ILE A 48 -9.63 -2.07 -1.98
CA ILE A 48 -9.66 -0.92 -1.09
C ILE A 48 -8.72 0.12 -1.69
N GLU A 49 -9.20 1.34 -1.92
CA GLU A 49 -8.38 2.45 -2.40
C GLU A 49 -8.34 3.56 -1.35
N VAL A 50 -7.13 4.05 -1.08
CA VAL A 50 -6.87 5.25 -0.28
C VAL A 50 -5.94 6.18 -1.04
N ARG A 51 -5.74 7.39 -0.53
CA ARG A 51 -4.80 8.35 -1.11
C ARG A 51 -3.54 8.45 -0.24
N ALA A 52 -2.37 8.39 -0.87
CA ALA A 52 -1.14 8.91 -0.29
C ALA A 52 -1.14 10.43 -0.40
N GLU A 53 -0.94 11.10 0.73
CA GLU A 53 -0.89 12.56 0.82
C GLU A 53 0.44 13.10 0.27
N ALA A 54 0.59 14.43 0.20
CA ALA A 54 1.80 15.08 -0.32
C ALA A 54 3.09 14.70 0.42
N ALA A 55 2.98 14.33 1.70
CA ALA A 55 4.09 13.80 2.50
C ALA A 55 4.45 12.34 2.15
N GLY A 56 3.77 11.71 1.19
CA GLY A 56 3.95 10.30 0.82
C GLY A 56 3.31 9.31 1.77
N LEU A 57 2.57 9.78 2.79
CA LEU A 57 1.98 8.97 3.83
C LEU A 57 0.60 8.45 3.40
N PHE A 58 0.30 7.20 3.74
CA PHE A 58 -1.02 6.60 3.55
C PHE A 58 -1.37 5.66 4.69
N TRP A 59 -2.67 5.47 4.89
CA TRP A 59 -3.22 4.61 5.93
C TRP A 59 -4.38 3.77 5.37
N VAL A 60 -4.34 2.47 5.60
CA VAL A 60 -5.39 1.52 5.23
C VAL A 60 -5.83 0.73 6.47
N PRO A 61 -6.98 1.07 7.07
CA PRO A 61 -7.35 0.57 8.40
C PRO A 61 -7.77 -0.90 8.45
N ARG A 62 -8.26 -1.46 7.34
CA ARG A 62 -8.93 -2.76 7.32
C ARG A 62 -8.53 -3.59 6.12
N VAL A 63 -7.33 -4.15 6.19
CA VAL A 63 -6.79 -5.05 5.17
C VAL A 63 -7.00 -6.51 5.61
N PRO A 64 -7.63 -7.37 4.80
CA PRO A 64 -7.76 -8.78 5.14
C PRO A 64 -6.39 -9.44 5.36
N ALA A 65 -6.28 -10.30 6.36
CA ALA A 65 -5.08 -11.11 6.59
C ALA A 65 -4.85 -12.09 5.42
N GLY A 66 -3.58 -12.39 5.11
CA GLY A 66 -3.23 -13.24 3.97
C GLY A 66 -2.30 -12.55 2.97
N LEU A 67 -2.32 -13.02 1.72
CA LEU A 67 -1.45 -12.48 0.67
C LEU A 67 -2.00 -11.18 0.12
N VAL A 68 -1.22 -10.11 0.25
CA VAL A 68 -1.55 -8.76 -0.21
C VAL A 68 -0.45 -8.20 -1.12
N SER A 69 -0.85 -7.40 -2.10
CA SER A 69 0.02 -6.56 -2.94
C SER A 69 -0.58 -5.16 -3.02
N LEU A 70 0.25 -4.13 -3.07
CA LEU A 70 -0.18 -2.75 -3.25
C LEU A 70 0.08 -2.30 -4.69
N VAL A 71 -0.89 -1.60 -5.26
CA VAL A 71 -0.74 -0.85 -6.52
C VAL A 71 -0.80 0.61 -6.19
N LEU A 72 0.25 1.35 -6.52
CA LEU A 72 0.32 2.79 -6.35
C LEU A 72 0.31 3.45 -7.72
N ARG A 73 -0.55 4.45 -7.88
CA ARG A 73 -0.65 5.31 -9.06
C ARG A 73 -0.35 6.72 -8.61
N LEU A 74 0.89 7.17 -8.82
CA LEU A 74 1.34 8.49 -8.38
C LEU A 74 0.85 9.57 -9.35
N ASP A 75 0.69 10.79 -8.84
CA ASP A 75 0.15 11.92 -9.63
C ASP A 75 1.10 12.33 -10.78
N ASP A 76 2.37 11.94 -10.75
CA ASP A 76 3.35 12.15 -11.82
C ASP A 76 3.26 11.11 -12.96
N GLY A 77 2.33 10.16 -12.86
CA GLY A 77 2.14 9.08 -13.83
C GLY A 77 2.92 7.81 -13.51
N THR A 78 3.77 7.79 -12.48
CA THR A 78 4.51 6.61 -12.04
C THR A 78 3.54 5.56 -11.49
N SER A 79 3.75 4.29 -11.87
CA SER A 79 3.02 3.16 -11.29
C SER A 79 3.97 2.18 -10.60
N ILE A 80 3.64 1.84 -9.36
CA ILE A 80 4.40 0.91 -8.53
C ILE A 80 3.50 -0.26 -8.16
N VAL A 81 4.00 -1.49 -8.31
CA VAL A 81 3.32 -2.70 -7.84
C VAL A 81 4.27 -3.45 -6.93
N THR A 82 3.87 -3.66 -5.68
CA THR A 82 4.68 -4.45 -4.75
C THR A 82 4.53 -5.93 -5.06
N SER A 83 5.54 -6.73 -4.70
CA SER A 83 5.38 -8.18 -4.61
C SER A 83 4.26 -8.54 -3.62
N TRP A 84 3.74 -9.76 -3.76
CA TRP A 84 2.78 -10.31 -2.81
C TRP A 84 3.49 -10.68 -1.51
N VAL A 85 2.96 -10.23 -0.38
CA VAL A 85 3.46 -10.50 0.97
C VAL A 85 2.35 -11.01 1.86
N ARG A 86 2.68 -11.84 2.84
CA ARG A 86 1.71 -12.32 3.82
C ARG A 86 1.65 -11.35 5.00
N LEU A 87 0.46 -10.83 5.29
CA LEU A 87 0.15 -10.01 6.47
C LEU A 87 -0.53 -10.86 7.56
#